data_AF-A0A090T1C9-F1
#
_entry.id   AF-A0A090T1C9-F1
#
_cell.length_a   1.000
_cell.length_b   1.000
_cell.length_c   1.000
_cell.angle_alpha   90.00
_cell.angle_beta   90.00
_cell.angle_gamma   90.00
#
_symmetry.space_group_name_H-M   'P 1'
#
loop_
_entity.id
_entity.type
_entity.pdbx_description
1 polymer ?
#
loop_
_entity_poly.entity_id
_entity_poly.type
_entity_poly.pdbx_seq_one_letter_code
_entity_poly.pdbx_strand_id
1 'polypeptide(L)'
;MLVTMVLAGCAATNLPTDGSTDSWSQFGYEEGQKGFIKKDQEWLELTQESLFAAYSDGYEKGREEYCSQDAYKLGIMGKSYNGVCDELDWRFRMRYNDGRSNQSMGRM
;
A
#
# COMPACT_ATOMS: atom_id res chain seq x y z
N MET A 1 -38.90 -12.66 -9.24
CA MET A 1 -37.48 -12.47 -9.57
C MET A 1 -36.74 -12.19 -8.28
N LEU A 2 -35.83 -13.06 -7.85
CA LEU A 2 -34.99 -12.85 -6.68
C LEU A 2 -33.79 -11.97 -7.10
N VAL A 3 -33.63 -10.82 -6.44
CA VAL A 3 -32.47 -9.94 -6.60
C VAL A 3 -31.46 -10.34 -5.52
N THR A 4 -30.43 -11.07 -5.89
CA THR A 4 -29.29 -11.36 -4.99
C THR A 4 -28.36 -10.17 -4.97
N MET A 5 -28.43 -9.40 -3.89
CA MET A 5 -27.52 -8.30 -3.60
C MET A 5 -26.29 -8.90 -2.91
N VAL A 6 -25.20 -9.07 -3.66
CA VAL A 6 -23.90 -9.48 -3.07
C VAL A 6 -23.25 -8.21 -2.52
N LEU A 7 -23.29 -8.04 -1.20
CA LEU A 7 -22.45 -7.05 -0.54
C LEU A 7 -21.00 -7.55 -0.59
N ALA A 8 -20.15 -6.84 -1.32
CA ALA A 8 -18.70 -7.07 -1.30
C ALA A 8 -18.15 -6.74 0.11
N GLY A 9 -17.42 -7.70 0.68
CA GLY A 9 -16.98 -7.70 2.07
C GLY A 9 -15.94 -6.62 2.42
N CYS A 10 -15.90 -6.25 3.70
CA CYS A 10 -14.77 -5.56 4.28
C CYS A 10 -13.50 -6.35 3.96
N ALA A 11 -12.53 -5.73 3.27
CA ALA A 11 -11.22 -6.33 3.08
C ALA A 11 -10.52 -6.41 4.44
N ALA A 12 -10.71 -7.53 5.14
CA ALA A 12 -9.93 -7.85 6.32
C ALA A 12 -8.51 -8.19 5.86
N THR A 13 -7.53 -7.45 6.35
CA THR A 13 -6.11 -7.80 6.18
C THR A 13 -5.84 -9.05 7.00
N ASN A 14 -5.63 -10.19 6.35
CA ASN A 14 -5.28 -11.43 7.03
C ASN A 14 -3.77 -11.48 7.27
N LEU A 15 -3.36 -11.51 8.54
CA LEU A 15 -1.95 -11.68 8.89
C LEU A 15 -1.52 -13.13 8.62
N PRO A 16 -0.28 -13.36 8.15
CA PRO A 16 0.29 -14.70 8.08
C PRO A 16 0.32 -15.37 9.47
N THR A 17 -0.16 -16.61 9.56
CA THR A 17 -0.23 -17.36 10.83
C THR A 17 0.66 -18.60 10.87
N ASP A 18 1.31 -18.93 9.75
CA ASP A 18 2.17 -20.11 9.60
C ASP A 18 3.57 -19.94 10.23
N GLY A 19 3.90 -18.73 10.69
CA GLY A 19 5.22 -18.40 11.24
C GLY A 19 6.36 -18.46 10.22
N SER A 20 6.05 -18.43 8.92
CA SER A 20 7.05 -18.53 7.85
C SER A 20 7.59 -17.16 7.46
N THR A 21 8.92 -17.03 7.40
CA THR A 21 9.56 -15.81 6.87
C THR A 21 9.15 -15.51 5.43
N ASP A 22 8.93 -16.53 4.59
CA ASP A 22 8.46 -16.33 3.21
C ASP A 22 7.07 -15.71 3.17
N SER A 23 6.15 -16.20 4.01
CA SER A 23 4.78 -15.69 4.10
C SER A 23 4.75 -14.25 4.62
N TRP A 24 5.60 -13.93 5.60
CA TRP A 24 5.75 -12.56 6.10
C TRP A 24 6.38 -11.62 5.08
N SER A 25 7.39 -12.07 4.33
CA SER A 25 7.97 -11.32 3.23
C SER A 25 6.96 -11.06 2.12
N GLN A 26 6.17 -12.06 1.73
CA GLN A 26 5.13 -11.89 0.71
C GLN A 26 4.05 -10.91 1.18
N PHE A 27 3.61 -11.03 2.43
CA PHE A 27 2.64 -10.10 3.01
C PHE A 27 3.15 -8.66 3.02
N GLY A 28 4.40 -8.44 3.45
CA GLY A 28 5.04 -7.12 3.40
C GLY A 28 5.08 -6.56 1.99
N TYR A 29 5.50 -7.37 1.02
CA TYR A 29 5.56 -6.99 -0.40
C TYR A 29 4.20 -6.52 -0.93
N GLU A 30 3.13 -7.25 -0.64
CA GLU A 30 1.79 -6.86 -1.07
C GLU A 30 1.32 -5.55 -0.43
N GLU A 31 1.60 -5.33 0.85
CA GLU A 31 1.25 -4.08 1.54
C GLU A 31 2.01 -2.89 0.94
N GLY A 32 3.31 -3.07 0.66
CA GLY A 32 4.15 -2.06 0.01
C GLY A 32 3.66 -1.73 -1.40
N GLN A 33 3.33 -2.75 -2.20
CA GLN A 33 2.84 -2.59 -3.58
C GLN A 33 1.48 -1.87 -3.63
N LYS A 34 0.66 -2.01 -2.58
CA LYS A 34 -0.62 -1.28 -2.43
C LYS A 34 -0.44 0.17 -1.96
N GLY A 35 0.78 0.57 -1.57
CA GLY A 35 1.07 1.90 -1.05
C GLY A 35 0.54 2.13 0.36
N PHE A 36 0.41 1.06 1.16
CA PHE A 36 0.05 1.18 2.56
C PHE A 36 1.23 1.62 3.41
N ILE A 37 0.94 2.26 4.55
CA ILE A 37 1.98 2.67 5.50
C ILE A 37 2.58 1.42 6.14
N LYS A 38 3.91 1.39 6.25
CA LYS A 38 4.64 0.32 6.93
C LYS A 38 4.12 0.18 8.36
N LYS A 39 3.62 -1.00 8.68
CA LYS A 39 3.24 -1.40 10.04
C LYS A 39 4.48 -1.66 10.88
N ASP A 40 4.43 -1.25 12.13
CA ASP A 40 5.45 -1.59 13.11
C ASP A 40 5.21 -2.99 13.69
N GLN A 41 6.14 -3.42 14.52
CA GLN A 41 6.14 -4.75 15.12
C GLN A 41 4.96 -4.95 16.10
N GLU A 42 4.52 -3.89 16.78
CA GLU A 42 3.38 -3.92 17.72
C GLU A 42 2.07 -4.14 16.95
N TRP A 43 1.85 -3.39 15.87
CA TRP A 43 0.67 -3.55 15.02
C TRP A 43 0.57 -4.95 14.41
N LEU A 44 1.72 -5.56 14.06
CA LEU A 44 1.79 -6.90 13.48
C LEU A 44 1.70 -8.02 14.52
N GLU A 45 1.65 -7.69 15.82
CA GLU A 45 1.65 -8.66 16.93
C GLU A 45 2.86 -9.62 16.89
N LEU A 46 3.99 -9.15 16.38
CA LEU A 46 5.19 -9.96 16.18
C LEU A 46 6.14 -9.84 17.37
N THR A 47 6.50 -10.96 17.98
CA THR A 47 7.56 -11.01 19.01
C THR A 47 8.91 -11.45 18.46
N GLN A 48 8.92 -12.07 17.27
CA GLN A 48 10.12 -12.60 16.61
C GLN A 48 10.68 -11.57 15.63
N GLU A 49 11.90 -11.10 15.89
CA GLU A 49 12.60 -10.13 15.03
C GLU A 49 12.80 -10.64 13.59
N SER A 50 13.02 -11.94 13.40
CA SER A 50 13.20 -12.54 12.08
C SER A 50 11.96 -12.41 11.20
N LEU A 51 10.76 -12.52 11.78
CA LEU A 51 9.50 -12.36 11.05
C LEU A 51 9.26 -10.89 10.68
N PHE A 52 9.57 -9.97 11.60
CA PHE A 52 9.48 -8.54 11.33
C PHE A 52 10.49 -8.07 10.28
N ALA A 53 11.71 -8.62 10.30
CA ALA A 53 12.73 -8.38 9.28
C ALA A 53 12.26 -8.88 7.91
N ALA A 54 11.71 -10.09 7.82
CA ALA A 54 11.17 -10.63 6.58
C ALA A 54 10.04 -9.77 6.02
N TYR A 55 9.07 -9.38 6.86
CA TYR A 55 8.02 -8.43 6.50
C TYR A 55 8.60 -7.10 5.99
N SER A 56 9.58 -6.55 6.71
CA SER A 56 10.20 -5.28 6.38
C SER A 56 10.88 -5.33 5.01
N ASP A 57 11.66 -6.37 4.73
CA ASP A 57 12.35 -6.55 3.44
C ASP A 57 11.38 -6.70 2.29
N GLY A 58 10.30 -7.47 2.49
CA GLY A 58 9.20 -7.58 1.53
C GLY A 58 8.56 -6.23 1.25
N TYR A 59 8.20 -5.51 2.31
CA TYR A 59 7.57 -4.18 2.23
C TYR A 59 8.42 -3.19 1.43
N GLU A 60 9.73 -3.15 1.66
CA GLU A 60 10.60 -2.23 0.92
C GLU A 60 10.60 -2.52 -0.58
N LYS A 61 10.66 -3.80 -1.00
CA LYS A 61 10.57 -4.19 -2.41
C LYS A 61 9.25 -3.78 -3.04
N GLY A 62 8.14 -4.03 -2.34
CA GLY A 62 6.82 -3.63 -2.82
C GLY A 62 6.66 -2.10 -2.89
N ARG A 63 7.21 -1.38 -1.91
CA ARG A 63 7.21 0.08 -1.86
C ARG A 63 8.01 0.67 -3.02
N GLU A 64 9.17 0.13 -3.35
CA GLU A 64 9.96 0.56 -4.51
C GLU A 64 9.15 0.45 -5.81
N GLU A 65 8.45 -0.68 -6.02
CA GLU A 65 7.55 -0.84 -7.17
C GLU A 65 6.42 0.20 -7.16
N TYR A 66 5.76 0.41 -6.01
CA TYR A 66 4.72 1.42 -5.88
C TYR A 66 5.24 2.82 -6.23
N CYS A 67 6.41 3.18 -5.72
CA CYS A 67 7.03 4.49 -5.90
C CYS A 67 7.67 4.69 -7.27
N SER A 68 7.83 3.63 -8.06
CA SER A 68 8.24 3.71 -9.47
C SER A 68 7.08 4.12 -10.41
N GLN A 69 5.83 4.07 -9.92
CA GLN A 69 4.66 4.46 -10.70
C GLN A 69 4.63 5.96 -10.99
N ASP A 70 3.85 6.32 -12.02
CA ASP A 70 3.62 7.72 -12.36
C ASP A 70 2.66 8.37 -11.34
N ALA A 71 3.24 9.08 -10.37
CA ALA A 71 2.52 9.81 -9.33
C ALA A 71 1.43 10.74 -9.88
N TYR A 72 1.66 11.40 -11.02
CA TYR A 72 0.68 12.29 -11.63
C TYR A 72 -0.54 11.52 -12.12
N LYS A 73 -0.35 10.35 -12.75
CA LYS A 73 -1.45 9.46 -13.12
C LYS A 73 -2.19 8.90 -11.91
N LEU A 74 -1.49 8.54 -10.83
CA LEU A 74 -2.13 8.14 -9.57
C LEU A 74 -3.06 9.23 -9.05
N GLY A 75 -2.61 10.50 -9.09
CA GLY A 75 -3.42 11.67 -8.76
C GLY A 75 -4.64 11.85 -9.65
N ILE A 76 -4.48 11.70 -10.97
CA ILE A 76 -5.60 11.75 -11.94
C ILE A 76 -6.63 10.65 -11.66
N MET A 77 -6.19 9.45 -11.31
CA MET A 77 -7.10 8.35 -10.98
C MET A 77 -7.84 8.57 -9.65
N GLY A 78 -7.42 9.56 -8.85
CA GLY A 78 -8.00 9.85 -7.54
C GLY A 78 -7.74 8.75 -6.51
N LYS A 79 -6.69 7.95 -6.69
CA LYS A 79 -6.23 6.96 -5.69
C LYS A 79 -5.67 7.72 -4.49
N SER A 80 -5.92 7.24 -3.28
CA SER A 80 -5.30 7.83 -2.08
C SER A 80 -3.79 7.63 -2.08
N TYR A 81 -3.04 8.63 -1.62
CA TYR A 81 -1.60 8.56 -1.42
C TYR A 81 -1.26 8.82 0.05
N ASN A 82 -0.58 7.87 0.69
CA ASN A 82 -0.31 7.88 2.13
C ASN A 82 1.08 8.46 2.49
N GLY A 83 1.81 9.02 1.53
CA GLY A 83 3.14 9.59 1.78
C GLY A 83 4.29 8.59 1.78
N VAL A 84 4.05 7.33 1.40
CA VAL A 84 5.03 6.23 1.50
C VAL A 84 6.28 6.42 0.64
N CYS A 85 6.22 7.28 -0.39
CA CYS A 85 7.32 7.54 -1.30
C CYS A 85 8.10 8.81 -0.98
N ASP A 86 7.69 9.60 0.00
CA ASP A 86 8.24 10.94 0.23
C ASP A 86 9.72 10.96 0.57
N GLU A 87 10.17 9.95 1.31
CA GLU A 87 11.58 9.78 1.69
C GLU A 87 12.42 9.25 0.53
N LEU A 88 11.80 8.53 -0.42
CA LEU A 88 12.46 7.98 -1.60
C LEU A 88 12.57 9.01 -2.73
N ASP A 89 11.50 9.76 -2.97
CA ASP A 89 11.42 10.86 -3.91
C ASP A 89 10.50 11.96 -3.39
N TRP A 90 11.10 13.04 -2.88
CA TRP A 90 10.38 14.21 -2.39
C TRP A 90 9.44 14.85 -3.43
N ARG A 91 9.69 14.62 -4.74
CA ARG A 91 8.84 15.13 -5.83
C ARG A 91 7.60 14.28 -6.07
N PHE A 92 7.52 13.06 -5.51
CA PHE A 92 6.39 12.17 -5.74
C PHE A 92 5.08 12.81 -5.29
N ARG A 93 5.06 13.36 -4.07
CA ARG A 93 3.89 14.05 -3.51
C ARG A 93 3.47 15.26 -4.35
N MET A 94 4.43 16.06 -4.80
CA MET A 94 4.16 17.21 -5.67
C MET A 94 3.45 16.77 -6.96
N ARG A 95 4.04 15.80 -7.68
CA ARG A 95 3.48 15.27 -8.94
C ARG A 95 2.09 14.66 -8.74
N TYR A 96 1.88 13.93 -7.65
CA TYR A 96 0.58 13.39 -7.28
C TYR A 96 -0.47 14.50 -7.06
N ASN A 97 -0.11 15.56 -6.32
CA ASN A 97 -1.01 16.68 -6.07
C ASN A 97 -1.38 17.44 -7.36
N ASP A 98 -0.42 17.63 -8.27
CA ASP A 98 -0.66 18.24 -9.58
C ASP A 98 -1.70 17.44 -10.38
N GLY A 99 -1.55 16.11 -10.43
CA GLY A 99 -2.50 15.23 -11.09
C GLY A 99 -3.89 15.25 -10.44
N ARG A 100 -3.94 15.26 -9.10
CA ARG A 100 -5.18 15.31 -8.33
C ARG A 100 -5.95 16.62 -8.53
N SER A 101 -5.22 17.74 -8.63
CA SER A 101 -5.75 19.07 -8.90
C SER A 101 -6.36 19.14 -10.31
N ASN A 102 -5.64 18.64 -11.33
CA ASN A 102 -6.15 18.59 -12.70
C ASN A 102 -7.44 17.77 -12.81
N GLN A 103 -7.50 16.58 -12.18
CA GLN A 103 -8.73 15.77 -12.16
C GLN A 103 -9.92 16.55 -11.57
N SER A 104 -9.68 17.36 -10.54
CA SER A 104 -10.74 18.14 -9.89
C SER A 104 -11.28 19.24 -10.81
N MET A 105 -10.43 19.86 -11.62
CA MET A 105 -10.81 20.88 -12.61
C MET A 105 -11.56 20.26 -13.80
N GLY A 106 -11.15 19.08 -14.27
CA GLY A 106 -11.83 18.37 -15.37
C GLY A 106 -13.21 17.81 -15.02
N ARG A 107 -13.64 17.94 -13.76
CA ARG A 107 -14.98 17.56 -13.27
C ARG A 107 -15.94 18.75 -13.12
N MET A 108 -15.48 19.97 -13.38
CA MET A 108 -16.29 21.21 -13.40
C MET A 108 -16.77 21.49 -14.82
#